data_AF-E6ZCD0-F1
#
_entry.id   AF-E6ZCD0-F1
#
_cell.length_a   1.000
_cell.length_b   1.000
_cell.length_c   1.000
_cell.angle_alpha   90.00
_cell.angle_beta   90.00
_cell.angle_gamma   90.00
#
_symmetry.space_group_name_H-M   'P 1'
#
loop_
_entity.id
_entity.type
_entity.pdbx_description
1 polymer ?
#
loop_
_entity_poly.entity_id
_entity_poly.type
_entity_poly.pdbx_seq_one_letter_code
_entity_poly.pdbx_strand_id
1 'polypeptide(L)'
;MLKSRKGWWLTAILMLISGWSQCIKPQEMTVDPPENVGVDDLGHLGQLDIHWTSPVSLTNVTDCSMRYHLEYFNTYQNRWTVIRTVRTWYRAQFDLEKEVRVRISTVLRGACTNGTELKSPFTKMVLPPNNTGPVDSRVQGFGCVFYQKEVMECTWEVGLEEPAHSKHSLYFWHREMEQAEECPQYIHSNGVRTGCTFTRESLPEFSAFNICVNSSSPKVALRSAFFSLQVQNHVKPAAIEAVHLEAGLDRRLQVHWDLPHESIPSHCLEYEVETSEGVGGQQMLKQRNVTREMTLTFLSMDGAHCFRVRSRVHHYCADRGFWSDWSRWFCHPEQPPGFVSDAVVVCALVIVVIISMVILSLCGLALWTKCKGREGETMHFCPLHKLMEYSKGLTACDPFPNKTRNK
;
A
#
# COMPACT_ATOMS: atom_id res chain seq x y z
N MET A 1 -59.76 29.28 88.91
CA MET A 1 -60.01 29.01 87.48
C MET A 1 -58.69 28.72 86.77
N LEU A 2 -58.68 27.64 86.00
CA LEU A 2 -57.57 27.14 85.17
C LEU A 2 -57.11 28.15 84.10
N LYS A 3 -55.83 27.99 83.69
CA LYS A 3 -55.05 28.63 82.59
C LYS A 3 -53.99 29.54 83.21
N SER A 4 -52.68 29.31 83.10
CA SER A 4 -51.92 28.90 81.93
C SER A 4 -50.57 28.34 82.40
N ARG A 5 -50.50 27.03 82.65
CA ARG A 5 -49.26 26.34 83.09
C ARG A 5 -48.60 25.53 81.96
N LYS A 6 -49.04 25.71 80.71
CA LYS A 6 -48.60 24.93 79.53
C LYS A 6 -47.74 25.71 78.53
N GLY A 7 -47.51 27.01 78.72
CA GLY A 7 -46.80 27.85 77.73
C GLY A 7 -45.27 27.87 77.84
N TRP A 8 -44.72 27.62 79.03
CA TRP A 8 -43.28 27.82 79.29
C TRP A 8 -42.41 26.58 79.07
N TRP A 9 -43.03 25.40 78.93
CA TRP A 9 -42.31 24.16 78.61
C TRP A 9 -42.11 23.98 77.10
N LEU A 10 -43.03 24.51 76.28
CA LEU A 10 -42.91 24.46 74.82
C LEU A 10 -41.83 25.43 74.29
N THR A 11 -41.66 26.60 74.91
CA THR A 11 -40.62 27.56 74.53
C THR A 11 -39.22 27.11 74.94
N ALA A 12 -39.07 26.42 76.09
CA ALA A 12 -37.81 25.84 76.52
C ALA A 12 -37.40 24.62 75.66
N ILE A 13 -38.36 23.81 75.21
CA ILE A 13 -38.10 22.67 74.30
C ILE A 13 -37.76 23.17 72.89
N LEU A 14 -38.43 24.20 72.37
CA LEU A 14 -38.05 24.81 71.07
C LEU A 14 -36.65 25.48 71.12
N MET A 15 -36.26 26.07 72.26
CA MET A 15 -34.93 26.68 72.45
C MET A 15 -33.80 25.65 72.66
N LEU A 16 -34.14 24.43 73.10
CA LEU A 16 -33.18 23.32 73.18
C LEU A 16 -33.01 22.60 71.84
N ILE A 17 -34.03 22.60 70.97
CA ILE A 17 -33.94 22.05 69.61
C ILE A 17 -33.19 23.04 68.66
N SER A 18 -33.26 24.36 68.90
CA SER A 18 -32.51 25.35 68.11
C SER A 18 -31.00 25.37 68.38
N GLY A 19 -30.54 24.76 69.49
CA GLY A 19 -29.12 24.63 69.81
C GLY A 19 -28.43 23.40 69.19
N TRP A 20 -29.22 22.47 68.64
CA TRP A 20 -28.75 21.20 68.05
C TRP A 20 -28.83 21.19 66.52
N SER A 21 -29.12 22.36 65.94
CA SER A 21 -29.03 22.62 64.50
C SER A 21 -27.62 23.10 64.10
N GLN A 22 -26.58 22.72 64.85
CA GLN A 22 -25.25 22.65 64.26
C GLN A 22 -25.33 21.53 63.23
N CYS A 23 -25.63 21.94 61.99
CA CYS A 23 -25.61 21.10 60.81
C CYS A 23 -24.42 20.16 60.92
N ILE A 24 -24.69 18.86 61.12
CA ILE A 24 -23.80 17.81 60.65
C ILE A 24 -23.79 18.03 59.13
N LYS A 25 -22.88 18.90 58.66
CA LYS A 25 -22.58 18.95 57.24
C LYS A 25 -22.15 17.52 56.90
N PRO A 26 -22.73 16.89 55.87
CA PRO A 26 -22.15 15.68 55.33
C PRO A 26 -20.67 16.00 55.09
N GLN A 27 -19.76 15.21 55.65
CA GLN A 27 -18.35 15.37 55.34
C GLN A 27 -18.22 15.13 53.85
N GLU A 28 -18.14 16.21 53.09
CA GLU A 28 -18.08 16.17 51.64
C GLU A 28 -16.74 15.52 51.32
N MET A 29 -16.77 14.27 50.87
CA MET A 29 -15.55 13.50 50.64
C MET A 29 -14.83 14.13 49.44
N THR A 30 -13.76 14.88 49.69
CA THR A 30 -12.94 15.48 48.65
C THR A 30 -11.88 14.48 48.19
N VAL A 31 -11.68 14.38 46.87
CA VAL A 31 -10.69 13.49 46.27
C VAL A 31 -9.47 14.33 45.89
N ASP A 32 -8.31 13.99 46.44
CA ASP A 32 -7.07 14.70 46.15
C ASP A 32 -6.48 14.27 44.79
N PRO A 33 -5.81 15.20 44.08
CA PRO A 33 -5.21 14.91 42.79
C PRO A 33 -3.92 14.09 42.93
N PRO A 34 -3.45 13.45 41.85
CA PRO A 34 -2.20 12.69 41.87
C PRO A 34 -0.99 13.57 42.16
N GLU A 35 -0.02 13.00 42.87
CA GLU A 35 1.24 13.65 43.25
C GLU A 35 2.37 13.29 42.29
N ASN A 36 3.48 14.05 42.33
CA ASN A 36 4.70 13.78 41.56
C ASN A 36 4.48 13.47 40.07
N VAL A 37 3.57 14.22 39.43
CA VAL A 37 3.27 14.04 38.01
C VAL A 37 4.49 14.49 37.19
N GLY A 38 5.10 13.56 36.48
CA GLY A 38 6.29 13.79 35.66
C GLY A 38 6.15 13.17 34.28
N VAL A 39 7.07 13.56 33.39
CA VAL A 39 7.23 12.96 32.07
C VAL A 39 8.72 12.76 31.85
N ASP A 40 9.11 11.52 31.63
CA ASP A 40 10.49 11.11 31.41
C ASP A 40 10.73 10.82 29.93
N ASP A 41 11.86 11.30 29.41
CA ASP A 41 12.36 10.97 28.08
C ASP A 41 13.51 9.97 28.19
N LEU A 42 13.24 8.74 27.72
CA LEU A 42 14.22 7.65 27.72
C LEU A 42 15.12 7.65 26.47
N GLY A 43 15.02 8.67 25.61
CA GLY A 43 15.76 8.74 24.35
C GLY A 43 15.11 7.96 23.21
N HIS A 44 13.84 7.58 23.35
CA HIS A 44 13.06 6.84 22.33
C HIS A 44 12.43 7.75 21.26
N LEU A 45 13.04 8.93 21.05
CA LEU A 45 12.75 9.86 19.96
C LEU A 45 11.27 10.26 19.84
N GLY A 46 10.61 10.46 20.98
CA GLY A 46 9.22 10.93 21.08
C GLY A 46 8.27 10.00 21.81
N GLN A 47 8.68 8.76 22.10
CA GLN A 47 7.94 7.88 23.00
C GLN A 47 8.31 8.20 24.46
N LEU A 48 7.45 8.93 25.16
CA LEU A 48 7.69 9.42 26.52
C LEU A 48 6.89 8.65 27.58
N ASP A 49 7.44 8.58 28.79
CA ASP A 49 6.82 7.93 29.94
C ASP A 49 6.23 8.97 30.90
N ILE A 50 4.91 9.00 30.97
CA ILE A 50 4.17 9.82 31.92
C ILE A 50 4.04 9.01 33.21
N HIS A 51 4.40 9.59 34.35
CA HIS A 51 4.32 8.93 35.65
C HIS A 51 3.73 9.85 36.72
N TRP A 52 3.19 9.24 37.78
CA TRP A 52 2.59 9.93 38.92
C TRP A 52 2.51 9.00 40.12
N THR A 53 2.32 9.55 41.32
CA THR A 53 2.09 8.79 42.55
C THR A 53 0.68 8.97 43.08
N SER A 54 0.20 7.97 43.81
CA SER A 54 -1.09 8.05 44.48
C SER A 54 -1.10 9.16 45.53
N PRO A 55 -2.20 9.93 45.66
CA PRO A 55 -2.33 10.90 46.74
C PRO A 55 -2.31 10.20 48.11
N VAL A 56 -1.56 10.77 49.05
CA VAL A 56 -1.35 10.17 50.38
C VAL A 56 -2.66 10.07 51.18
N SER A 57 -3.61 10.98 50.96
CA SER A 57 -4.91 10.98 51.64
C SER A 57 -5.78 9.77 51.31
N LEU A 58 -5.55 9.12 50.17
CA LEU A 58 -6.37 7.99 49.70
C LEU A 58 -5.69 6.63 49.87
N THR A 59 -4.49 6.58 50.47
CA THR A 59 -3.71 5.34 50.63
C THR A 59 -4.44 4.28 51.47
N ASN A 60 -5.25 4.71 52.44
CA ASN A 60 -5.96 3.81 53.36
C ASN A 60 -7.45 3.61 52.99
N VAL A 61 -7.89 4.10 51.83
CA VAL A 61 -9.29 3.99 51.41
C VAL A 61 -9.49 2.68 50.65
N THR A 62 -10.03 1.65 51.32
CA THR A 62 -10.26 0.31 50.74
C THR A 62 -11.68 0.13 50.19
N ASP A 63 -12.64 0.92 50.69
CA ASP A 63 -14.07 0.77 50.36
C ASP A 63 -14.45 1.37 49.00
N CYS A 64 -13.45 1.84 48.24
CA CYS A 64 -13.61 2.45 46.94
C CYS A 64 -12.54 2.01 45.95
N SER A 65 -12.94 1.95 44.67
CA SER A 65 -11.99 1.77 43.58
C SER A 65 -11.43 3.13 43.17
N MET A 66 -10.13 3.29 43.34
CA MET A 66 -9.36 4.43 42.82
C MET A 66 -8.89 4.14 41.40
N ARG A 67 -9.05 5.13 40.51
CA ARG A 67 -8.50 5.14 39.16
C ARG A 67 -7.97 6.52 38.84
N TYR A 68 -7.21 6.62 37.77
CA TYR A 68 -6.72 7.86 37.21
C TYR A 68 -7.41 8.14 35.89
N HIS A 69 -7.83 9.38 35.69
CA HIS A 69 -8.30 9.92 34.42
C HIS A 69 -7.18 10.79 33.86
N LEU A 70 -6.39 10.17 32.99
CA LEU A 70 -5.26 10.78 32.29
C LEU A 70 -5.75 11.31 30.95
N GLU A 71 -5.39 12.55 30.65
CA GLU A 71 -5.53 13.12 29.32
C GLU A 71 -4.20 13.69 28.85
N TYR A 72 -3.81 13.35 27.63
CA TYR A 72 -2.65 13.94 26.98
C TYR A 72 -3.03 14.41 25.58
N PHE A 73 -2.38 15.48 25.13
CA PHE A 73 -2.63 16.02 23.81
C PHE A 73 -1.80 15.29 22.76
N ASN A 74 -2.48 14.55 21.87
CA ASN A 74 -1.83 13.88 20.75
C ASN A 74 -1.67 14.89 19.60
N THR A 75 -0.43 15.31 19.36
CA THR A 75 -0.07 16.31 18.33
C THR A 75 -0.23 15.79 16.90
N TYR A 76 -0.08 14.49 16.66
CA TYR A 76 -0.25 13.88 15.34
C TYR A 76 -1.73 13.78 14.92
N GLN A 77 -2.62 13.59 15.89
CA GLN A 77 -4.07 13.52 15.66
C GLN A 77 -4.79 14.83 15.98
N ASN A 78 -4.06 15.83 16.48
CA ASN A 78 -4.57 17.13 16.93
C ASN A 78 -5.78 17.01 17.87
N ARG A 79 -5.74 16.09 18.84
CA ARG A 79 -6.84 15.85 19.79
C ARG A 79 -6.35 15.39 21.16
N TRP A 80 -7.17 15.63 22.18
CA TRP A 80 -6.97 15.03 23.50
C TRP A 80 -7.27 13.53 23.45
N THR A 81 -6.34 12.73 23.94
CA THR A 81 -6.54 11.29 24.19
C THR A 81 -6.82 11.10 25.67
N VAL A 82 -7.84 10.29 25.98
CA VAL A 82 -8.31 10.07 27.35
C VAL A 82 -8.10 8.61 27.72
N ILE A 83 -7.46 8.37 28.86
CA ILE A 83 -7.17 7.03 29.39
C ILE A 83 -7.69 6.94 30.83
N ARG A 84 -8.40 5.85 31.14
CA ARG A 84 -8.74 5.48 32.51
C ARG A 84 -7.92 4.27 32.93
N THR A 85 -7.11 4.41 33.97
CA THR A 85 -6.18 3.36 34.39
C THR A 85 -6.04 3.31 35.91
N VAL A 86 -5.64 2.15 36.44
CA VAL A 86 -5.21 1.99 37.84
C VAL A 86 -3.69 2.08 37.98
N ARG A 87 -2.96 2.04 36.86
CA ARG A 87 -1.49 2.16 36.84
C ARG A 87 -1.09 3.59 37.21
N THR A 88 0.15 3.72 37.67
CA THR A 88 0.80 4.98 38.03
C THR A 88 1.71 5.52 36.92
N TRP A 89 1.61 4.94 35.73
CA TRP A 89 2.38 5.35 34.57
C TRP A 89 1.62 5.05 33.27
N TYR A 90 1.97 5.77 32.21
CA TYR A 90 1.47 5.54 30.87
C TYR A 90 2.49 6.02 29.83
N ARG A 91 2.74 5.20 28.81
CA ARG A 91 3.64 5.52 27.70
C ARG A 91 2.86 6.05 26.51
N ALA A 92 3.26 7.19 25.97
CA ALA A 92 2.58 7.83 24.85
C ALA A 92 3.56 8.43 23.84
N GLN A 93 3.13 8.53 22.58
CA GLN A 93 3.89 9.15 21.50
C GLN A 93 3.62 10.65 21.45
N PHE A 94 4.69 11.43 21.39
CA PHE A 94 4.68 12.89 21.28
C PHE A 94 5.58 13.35 20.12
N ASP A 95 5.25 14.54 19.63
CA ASP A 95 6.09 15.29 18.69
C ASP A 95 6.98 16.21 19.52
N LEU A 96 8.28 15.88 19.61
CA LEU A 96 9.25 16.60 20.44
C LEU A 96 9.55 18.01 19.94
N GLU A 97 9.08 18.37 18.74
CA GLU A 97 9.16 19.74 18.23
C GLU A 97 8.05 20.65 18.78
N LYS A 98 7.06 20.05 19.45
CA LYS A 98 5.89 20.74 20.03
C LYS A 98 5.86 20.59 21.55
N GLU A 99 5.01 21.41 22.19
CA GLU A 99 4.77 21.29 23.63
C GLU A 99 4.07 19.97 23.98
N VAL A 100 4.59 19.29 24.99
CA VAL A 100 3.96 18.12 25.60
C VAL A 100 2.96 18.60 26.64
N ARG A 101 1.69 18.22 26.49
CA ARG A 101 0.61 18.63 27.38
C ARG A 101 -0.08 17.43 27.98
N VAL A 102 -0.07 17.36 29.30
CA VAL A 102 -0.67 16.29 30.10
C VAL A 102 -1.53 16.90 31.20
N ARG A 103 -2.69 16.30 31.46
CA ARG A 103 -3.51 16.60 32.63
C ARG A 103 -4.04 15.31 33.22
N ILE A 104 -4.02 15.20 34.54
CA ILE A 104 -4.45 13.99 35.23
C ILE A 104 -5.30 14.34 36.45
N SER A 105 -6.31 13.52 36.71
CA SER A 105 -7.13 13.62 37.92
C SER A 105 -7.36 12.24 38.52
N THR A 106 -7.55 12.19 39.83
CA THR A 106 -7.96 10.98 40.55
C THR A 106 -9.47 10.84 40.44
N VAL A 107 -9.92 9.62 40.21
CA VAL A 107 -11.33 9.24 40.14
C VAL A 107 -11.61 8.18 41.19
N LEU A 108 -12.56 8.46 42.08
CA LEU A 108 -12.95 7.57 43.17
C LEU A 108 -14.40 7.15 43.01
N ARG A 109 -14.68 5.85 43.09
CA ARG A 109 -16.04 5.33 43.06
C ARG A 109 -16.17 4.06 43.90
N GLY A 110 -17.18 3.99 44.75
CA GLY A 110 -17.47 2.79 45.55
C GLY A 110 -18.39 3.07 46.72
N ALA A 111 -18.30 2.25 47.77
CA ALA A 111 -19.13 2.39 48.96
C ALA A 111 -18.82 3.69 49.72
N CYS A 112 -17.55 4.11 49.76
CA CYS A 112 -17.14 5.38 50.39
C CYS A 112 -17.78 6.62 49.74
N THR A 113 -18.22 6.52 48.47
CA THR A 113 -18.88 7.61 47.74
C THR A 113 -20.37 7.37 47.51
N ASN A 114 -21.00 6.40 48.20
CA ASN A 114 -22.38 5.96 47.94
C ASN A 114 -22.65 5.64 46.44
N GLY A 115 -21.64 5.13 45.74
CA GLY A 115 -21.71 4.77 44.31
C GLY A 115 -21.51 5.93 43.33
N THR A 116 -21.45 7.17 43.81
CA THR A 116 -21.20 8.37 43.00
C THR A 116 -19.73 8.47 42.56
N GLU A 117 -19.48 8.87 41.31
CA GLU A 117 -18.10 9.08 40.83
C GLU A 117 -17.61 10.46 41.25
N LEU A 118 -16.61 10.50 42.12
CA LEU A 118 -15.95 11.74 42.54
C LEU A 118 -14.64 11.91 41.78
N LYS A 119 -14.33 13.15 41.41
CA LYS A 119 -13.10 13.50 40.69
C LYS A 119 -12.35 14.61 41.39
N SER A 120 -11.03 14.49 41.45
CA SER A 120 -10.16 15.58 41.88
C SER A 120 -10.10 16.69 40.82
N PRO A 121 -9.62 17.89 41.18
CA PRO A 121 -9.09 18.83 40.19
C PRO A 121 -8.00 18.19 39.33
N PHE A 122 -7.76 18.76 38.14
CA PHE A 122 -6.68 18.31 37.27
C PHE A 122 -5.33 18.85 37.73
N THR A 123 -4.36 17.96 37.95
CA THR A 123 -2.93 18.31 37.91
C THR A 123 -2.52 18.44 36.45
N LYS A 124 -1.95 19.58 36.06
CA LYS A 124 -1.52 19.86 34.68
C LYS A 124 0.00 19.87 34.63
N MET A 125 0.56 19.27 33.59
CA MET A 125 1.97 19.26 33.27
C MET A 125 2.15 19.69 31.82
N VAL A 126 3.00 20.69 31.60
CA VAL A 126 3.33 21.20 30.27
C VAL A 126 4.85 21.26 30.16
N LEU A 127 5.42 20.55 29.20
CA LEU A 127 6.83 20.63 28.87
C LEU A 127 7.01 21.36 27.55
N PRO A 128 7.76 22.47 27.52
CA PRO A 128 8.11 23.13 26.27
C PRO A 128 9.08 22.24 25.46
N PRO A 129 9.09 22.35 24.12
CA PRO A 129 10.03 21.64 23.28
C PRO A 129 11.47 22.11 23.55
N ASN A 130 12.43 21.18 23.56
CA ASN A 130 13.85 21.47 23.73
C ASN A 130 14.47 21.92 22.40
N ASN A 131 14.14 23.15 22.03
CA ASN A 131 14.41 23.73 20.75
C ASN A 131 15.81 24.38 20.73
N THR A 132 16.81 23.68 20.19
CA THR A 132 18.14 24.26 19.92
C THR A 132 18.17 24.93 18.55
N GLY A 133 18.87 26.06 18.42
CA GLY A 133 19.12 26.71 17.15
C GLY A 133 17.94 27.48 16.51
N PRO A 134 18.22 28.20 15.40
CA PRO A 134 17.18 28.87 14.59
C PRO A 134 16.19 27.87 13.99
N VAL A 135 14.92 28.27 13.85
CA VAL A 135 13.87 27.41 13.25
C VAL A 135 14.25 26.99 11.84
N ASP A 136 14.84 27.91 11.07
CA ASP A 136 15.20 27.69 9.66
C ASP A 136 16.48 26.86 9.49
N SER A 137 17.12 26.44 10.58
CA SER A 137 18.21 25.45 10.57
C SER A 137 17.71 24.00 10.62
N ARG A 138 16.39 23.79 10.79
CA ARG A 138 15.75 22.48 10.73
C ARG A 138 15.82 21.93 9.31
N VAL A 139 16.12 20.64 9.16
CA VAL A 139 16.08 19.97 7.85
C VAL A 139 14.70 20.07 7.20
N GLN A 140 14.70 20.15 5.87
CA GLN A 140 13.50 20.31 5.05
C GLN A 140 13.23 19.06 4.21
N GLY A 141 12.07 18.99 3.57
CA GLY A 141 11.77 17.93 2.59
C GLY A 141 11.85 16.49 3.11
N PHE A 142 11.78 16.27 4.43
CA PHE A 142 11.92 14.93 4.99
C PHE A 142 10.79 14.01 4.49
N GLY A 143 11.17 12.89 3.87
CA GLY A 143 10.25 11.90 3.35
C GLY A 143 10.88 10.53 3.28
N CYS A 144 10.06 9.49 3.40
CA CYS A 144 10.50 8.10 3.31
C CYS A 144 9.66 7.31 2.31
N VAL A 145 10.33 6.42 1.58
CA VAL A 145 9.71 5.48 0.64
C VAL A 145 10.25 4.08 0.92
N PHE A 146 9.35 3.14 1.22
CA PHE A 146 9.66 1.74 1.45
C PHE A 146 9.44 0.94 0.17
N TYR A 147 10.50 0.79 -0.62
CA TYR A 147 10.46 0.13 -1.90
C TYR A 147 10.25 -1.37 -1.73
N GLN A 148 9.18 -1.87 -2.35
CA GLN A 148 8.91 -3.31 -2.48
C GLN A 148 8.88 -4.09 -1.16
N LYS A 149 8.68 -3.41 -0.01
CA LYS A 149 8.85 -3.98 1.33
C LYS A 149 10.24 -4.63 1.59
N GLU A 150 11.28 -4.19 0.89
CA GLU A 150 12.64 -4.72 1.03
C GLU A 150 13.60 -3.68 1.59
N VAL A 151 13.57 -2.47 1.05
CA VAL A 151 14.49 -1.38 1.41
C VAL A 151 13.72 -0.08 1.56
N MET A 152 13.91 0.63 2.68
CA MET A 152 13.33 1.96 2.88
C MET A 152 14.41 3.02 2.78
N GLU A 153 14.16 4.04 1.97
CA GLU A 153 15.01 5.22 1.87
C GLU A 153 14.27 6.40 2.47
N CYS A 154 14.89 7.05 3.44
CA CYS A 154 14.46 8.33 3.99
C CYS A 154 15.42 9.41 3.53
N THR A 155 14.93 10.49 2.94
CA THR A 155 15.74 11.59 2.43
C THR A 155 15.31 12.92 3.05
N TRP A 156 16.24 13.87 3.12
CA TRP A 156 15.99 15.23 3.58
C TRP A 156 16.85 16.23 2.81
N GLU A 157 16.44 17.48 2.89
CA GLU A 157 17.14 18.64 2.36
C GLU A 157 17.76 19.43 3.52
N VAL A 158 18.88 20.12 3.24
CA VAL A 158 19.57 20.97 4.21
C VAL A 158 18.68 22.13 4.67
N GLY A 159 18.85 22.59 5.91
CA GLY A 159 18.14 23.77 6.41
C GLY A 159 18.53 25.05 5.66
N LEU A 160 17.62 26.02 5.58
CA LEU A 160 17.85 27.29 4.89
C LEU A 160 18.93 28.15 5.56
N GLU A 161 18.99 28.13 6.89
CA GLU A 161 20.00 28.84 7.68
C GLU A 161 21.11 27.90 8.19
N GLU A 162 21.25 26.74 7.57
CA GLU A 162 22.28 25.79 7.95
C GLU A 162 23.65 26.19 7.41
N PRO A 163 24.69 26.32 8.26
CA PRO A 163 26.03 26.67 7.81
C PRO A 163 26.59 25.64 6.82
N ALA A 164 27.42 26.10 5.87
CA ALA A 164 28.17 25.21 5.00
C ALA A 164 29.02 24.22 5.81
N HIS A 165 29.13 22.99 5.32
CA HIS A 165 29.84 21.87 5.95
C HIS A 165 29.25 21.38 7.29
N SER A 166 27.98 21.67 7.57
CA SER A 166 27.27 21.02 8.67
C SER A 166 27.14 19.51 8.42
N LYS A 167 27.14 18.72 9.50
CA LYS A 167 27.06 17.27 9.44
C LYS A 167 25.72 16.80 9.99
N HIS A 168 25.01 16.01 9.19
CA HIS A 168 23.78 15.35 9.59
C HIS A 168 24.05 13.97 10.20
N SER A 169 23.31 13.65 11.25
CA SER A 169 23.20 12.31 11.80
C SER A 169 21.73 11.96 12.00
N LEU A 170 21.31 10.83 11.45
CA LEU A 170 19.97 10.31 11.66
C LEU A 170 20.02 9.21 12.72
N TYR A 171 19.14 9.29 13.69
CA TYR A 171 18.89 8.26 14.69
C TYR A 171 17.47 7.75 14.55
N PHE A 172 17.26 6.46 14.83
CA PHE A 172 15.94 5.85 14.80
C PHE A 172 15.72 4.94 16.00
N TRP A 173 14.46 4.73 16.34
CA TRP A 173 14.03 3.83 17.41
C TRP A 173 12.66 3.24 17.12
N HIS A 174 12.46 2.00 17.52
CA HIS A 174 11.13 1.38 17.60
C HIS A 174 11.04 0.46 18.81
N ARG A 175 9.81 0.03 19.14
CA ARG A 175 9.49 -0.72 20.37
C ARG A 175 10.26 -2.02 20.59
N GLU A 176 10.90 -2.57 19.55
CA GLU A 176 11.64 -3.84 19.59
C GLU A 176 13.13 -3.59 19.85
N MET A 177 13.56 -2.33 19.92
CA MET A 177 14.91 -1.90 20.25
C MET A 177 15.00 -1.43 21.71
N GLU A 178 16.12 -1.71 22.35
CA GLU A 178 16.40 -1.22 23.72
C GLU A 178 16.75 0.27 23.75
N GLN A 179 17.46 0.76 22.74
CA GLN A 179 17.93 2.15 22.64
C GLN A 179 17.91 2.62 21.19
N ALA A 180 17.97 3.93 20.97
CA ALA A 180 18.03 4.48 19.62
C ALA A 180 19.38 4.17 18.95
N GLU A 181 19.36 3.86 17.67
CA GLU A 181 20.56 3.56 16.87
C GLU A 181 20.76 4.59 15.76
N GLU A 182 22.01 4.80 15.35
CA GLU A 182 22.34 5.64 14.20
C GLU A 182 22.00 4.92 12.89
N CYS A 183 21.66 5.69 11.85
CA CYS A 183 21.45 5.21 10.49
C CYS A 183 22.47 4.15 10.05
N PRO A 184 22.02 2.96 9.59
CA PRO A 184 22.92 1.88 9.21
C PRO A 184 23.67 2.18 7.91
N GLN A 185 23.05 2.88 6.95
CA GLN A 185 23.67 3.24 5.68
C GLN A 185 23.22 4.61 5.19
N TYR A 186 24.14 5.58 5.17
CA TYR A 186 23.84 6.94 4.72
C TYR A 186 23.83 7.07 3.19
N ILE A 187 22.83 7.81 2.69
CA ILE A 187 22.77 8.29 1.31
C ILE A 187 23.50 9.63 1.24
N HIS A 188 24.36 9.79 0.24
CA HIS A 188 25.17 10.99 0.06
C HIS A 188 24.85 11.69 -1.26
N SER A 189 24.77 13.02 -1.21
CA SER A 189 24.74 13.89 -2.39
C SER A 189 25.81 14.95 -2.25
N ASN A 190 26.71 15.06 -3.25
CA ASN A 190 27.85 15.98 -3.24
C ASN A 190 28.70 15.92 -1.95
N GLY A 191 28.87 14.72 -1.37
CA GLY A 191 29.63 14.50 -0.14
C GLY A 191 28.91 14.87 1.17
N VAL A 192 27.65 15.29 1.09
CA VAL A 192 26.78 15.59 2.25
C VAL A 192 25.80 14.44 2.47
N ARG A 193 25.56 14.08 3.74
CA ARG A 193 24.54 13.09 4.11
C ARG A 193 23.15 13.68 3.90
N THR A 194 22.40 13.15 2.95
CA THR A 194 21.05 13.64 2.57
C THR A 194 19.97 12.57 2.73
N GLY A 195 20.33 11.40 3.25
CA GLY A 195 19.38 10.32 3.46
C GLY A 195 19.94 9.16 4.25
N CYS A 196 19.08 8.20 4.54
CA CYS A 196 19.38 6.95 5.19
C CYS A 196 18.64 5.81 4.50
N THR A 197 19.31 4.68 4.36
CA THR A 197 18.75 3.44 3.81
C THR A 197 18.62 2.42 4.94
N PHE A 198 17.43 1.80 5.05
CA PHE A 198 17.09 0.77 6.01
C PHE A 198 16.73 -0.52 5.29
N THR A 199 17.19 -1.66 5.81
CA THR A 199 16.75 -2.97 5.33
C THR A 199 15.47 -3.39 6.06
N ARG A 200 14.70 -4.30 5.46
CA ARG A 200 13.44 -4.81 6.01
C ARG A 200 13.54 -5.26 7.47
N GLU A 201 14.66 -5.86 7.88
CA GLU A 201 14.85 -6.41 9.23
C GLU A 201 14.88 -5.33 10.32
N SER A 202 15.25 -4.10 9.96
CA SER A 202 15.31 -2.94 10.87
C SER A 202 13.99 -2.16 10.95
N LEU A 203 12.96 -2.60 10.21
CA LEU A 203 11.73 -1.85 10.01
C LEU A 203 10.54 -2.52 10.69
N PRO A 204 9.93 -1.87 11.70
CA PRO A 204 8.74 -2.40 12.33
C PRO A 204 7.51 -2.15 11.45
N GLU A 205 6.73 -3.19 11.18
CA GLU A 205 5.39 -3.01 10.59
C GLU A 205 4.34 -2.78 11.70
N PHE A 206 3.34 -1.93 11.42
CA PHE A 206 2.19 -1.70 12.30
C PHE A 206 2.52 -1.17 13.71
N SER A 207 3.68 -0.52 13.86
CA SER A 207 4.01 0.23 15.07
C SER A 207 4.81 1.48 14.73
N ALA A 208 4.97 2.38 15.71
CA ALA A 208 5.65 3.65 15.51
C ALA A 208 7.15 3.41 15.23
N PHE A 209 7.63 4.02 14.15
CA PHE A 209 9.04 4.12 13.80
C PHE A 209 9.46 5.57 14.00
N ASN A 210 10.21 5.82 15.07
CA ASN A 210 10.59 7.17 15.49
C ASN A 210 11.96 7.51 14.91
N ILE A 211 12.10 8.72 14.37
CA ILE A 211 13.29 9.19 13.68
C ILE A 211 13.65 10.58 14.21
N CYS A 212 14.92 10.81 14.47
CA CYS A 212 15.50 12.11 14.73
C CYS A 212 16.59 12.40 13.71
N VAL A 213 16.51 13.54 13.03
CA VAL A 213 17.60 14.05 12.20
C VAL A 213 18.24 15.19 12.96
N ASN A 214 19.46 14.96 13.42
CA ASN A 214 20.27 15.94 14.10
C ASN A 214 21.29 16.54 13.13
N SER A 215 21.49 17.85 13.24
CA SER A 215 22.52 18.56 12.49
C SER A 215 23.53 19.15 13.46
N SER A 216 24.81 18.98 13.16
CA SER A 216 25.90 19.53 13.95
C SER A 216 26.73 20.52 13.12
N SER A 217 27.01 21.67 13.72
CA SER A 217 27.89 22.69 13.16
C SER A 217 28.91 23.13 14.22
N PRO A 218 30.18 23.40 13.84
CA PRO A 218 31.19 23.86 14.80
C PRO A 218 30.86 25.21 15.46
N LYS A 219 30.00 26.02 14.84
CA LYS A 219 29.78 27.42 15.21
C LYS A 219 28.44 27.69 15.87
N VAL A 220 27.41 26.91 15.54
CA VAL A 220 26.02 27.19 15.88
C VAL A 220 25.31 25.88 16.23
N ALA A 221 24.50 25.90 17.29
CA ALA A 221 23.58 24.79 17.56
C ALA A 221 22.46 24.81 16.53
N LEU A 222 22.17 23.67 15.91
CA LEU A 222 21.13 23.55 14.88
C LEU A 222 19.89 22.87 15.44
N ARG A 223 18.75 23.07 14.76
CA ARG A 223 17.45 22.52 15.15
C ARG A 223 17.33 21.08 14.67
N SER A 224 17.19 20.15 15.60
CA SER A 224 16.84 18.75 15.28
C SER A 224 15.40 18.65 14.78
N ALA A 225 15.15 17.70 13.88
CA ALA A 225 13.82 17.37 13.38
C ALA A 225 13.39 15.98 13.87
N PHE A 226 12.15 15.84 14.31
CA PHE A 226 11.61 14.59 14.85
C PHE A 226 10.40 14.12 14.04
N PHE A 227 10.37 12.84 13.74
CA PHE A 227 9.31 12.22 12.95
C PHE A 227 8.87 10.91 13.60
N SER A 228 7.58 10.60 13.51
CA SER A 228 7.05 9.29 13.89
C SER A 228 6.23 8.76 12.72
N LEU A 229 6.66 7.63 12.17
CA LEU A 229 6.11 7.05 10.95
C LEU A 229 5.43 5.71 11.26
N GLN A 230 4.52 5.32 10.39
CA GLN A 230 4.03 3.95 10.31
C GLN A 230 4.50 3.36 8.99
N VAL A 231 5.52 2.47 9.04
CA VAL A 231 6.28 2.04 7.87
C VAL A 231 5.38 1.47 6.75
N GLN A 232 4.29 0.77 7.11
CA GLN A 232 3.35 0.22 6.13
C GLN A 232 2.69 1.30 5.24
N ASN A 233 2.59 2.54 5.73
CA ASN A 233 2.01 3.66 5.00
C ASN A 233 2.98 4.28 3.96
N HIS A 234 4.21 3.81 3.90
CA HIS A 234 5.27 4.33 3.02
C HIS A 234 5.65 3.35 1.90
N VAL A 235 4.90 2.26 1.71
CA VAL A 235 5.24 1.24 0.72
C VAL A 235 5.01 1.75 -0.71
N LYS A 236 6.03 1.60 -1.57
CA LYS A 236 5.93 1.74 -3.03
C LYS A 236 6.16 0.37 -3.68
N PRO A 237 5.12 -0.28 -4.25
CA PRO A 237 5.29 -1.52 -4.99
C PRO A 237 6.15 -1.33 -6.25
N ALA A 238 6.74 -2.42 -6.75
CA ALA A 238 7.42 -2.42 -8.05
C ALA A 238 6.43 -2.23 -9.20
N ALA A 239 6.95 -1.71 -10.31
CA ALA A 239 6.20 -1.67 -11.56
C ALA A 239 5.90 -3.08 -12.05
N ILE A 240 4.72 -3.26 -12.64
CA ILE A 240 4.33 -4.54 -13.23
C ILE A 240 5.10 -4.74 -14.54
N GLU A 241 5.82 -5.85 -14.66
CA GLU A 241 6.72 -6.11 -15.78
C GLU A 241 6.03 -6.80 -16.97
N ALA A 242 5.01 -7.62 -16.71
CA ALA A 242 4.30 -8.41 -17.70
C ALA A 242 2.78 -8.28 -17.52
N VAL A 243 2.10 -7.88 -18.60
CA VAL A 243 0.64 -7.92 -18.73
C VAL A 243 0.30 -8.86 -19.86
N HIS A 244 -0.50 -9.86 -19.55
CA HIS A 244 -0.92 -10.92 -20.46
C HIS A 244 -2.31 -10.62 -21.01
N LEU A 245 -2.48 -10.85 -22.31
CA LEU A 245 -3.69 -10.56 -23.06
C LEU A 245 -4.19 -11.85 -23.71
N GLU A 246 -5.22 -12.45 -23.15
CA GLU A 246 -5.78 -13.72 -23.61
C GLU A 246 -7.13 -13.51 -24.28
N ALA A 247 -7.24 -13.92 -25.55
CA ALA A 247 -8.50 -13.86 -26.28
C ALA A 247 -9.37 -15.08 -25.92
N GLY A 248 -10.55 -14.82 -25.34
CA GLY A 248 -11.57 -15.81 -25.06
C GLY A 248 -12.52 -16.05 -26.24
N LEU A 249 -13.28 -17.15 -26.18
CA LEU A 249 -14.13 -17.68 -27.27
C LEU A 249 -15.32 -16.78 -27.69
N ASP A 250 -15.61 -15.67 -26.99
CA ASP A 250 -16.79 -14.82 -27.21
C ASP A 250 -16.45 -13.33 -27.42
N ARG A 251 -15.39 -13.00 -28.18
CA ARG A 251 -14.89 -11.61 -28.29
C ARG A 251 -14.65 -10.98 -26.91
N ARG A 252 -14.13 -11.76 -25.98
CA ARG A 252 -13.74 -11.29 -24.64
C ARG A 252 -12.23 -11.29 -24.59
N LEU A 253 -11.65 -10.19 -24.11
CA LEU A 253 -10.22 -10.09 -23.87
C LEU A 253 -10.00 -10.14 -22.36
N GLN A 254 -9.37 -11.21 -21.89
CA GLN A 254 -8.94 -11.35 -20.52
C GLN A 254 -7.55 -10.73 -20.37
N VAL A 255 -7.46 -9.73 -19.50
CA VAL A 255 -6.24 -9.00 -19.19
C VAL A 255 -5.83 -9.37 -17.78
N HIS A 256 -4.68 -10.00 -17.63
CA HIS A 256 -4.14 -10.37 -16.32
C HIS A 256 -2.65 -10.04 -16.25
N TRP A 257 -2.09 -10.01 -15.05
CA TRP A 257 -0.70 -9.61 -14.84
C TRP A 257 -0.11 -10.36 -13.65
N ASP A 258 1.20 -10.55 -13.71
CA ASP A 258 1.96 -11.19 -12.65
C ASP A 258 2.50 -10.15 -11.66
N LEU A 259 2.63 -10.56 -10.40
CA LEU A 259 3.27 -9.73 -9.38
C LEU A 259 4.79 -9.82 -9.52
N PRO A 260 5.51 -8.68 -9.52
CA PRO A 260 6.97 -8.70 -9.66
C PRO A 260 7.68 -9.33 -8.45
N HIS A 261 7.12 -9.17 -7.24
CA HIS A 261 7.67 -9.70 -5.99
C HIS A 261 6.54 -10.19 -5.08
N GLU A 262 6.79 -11.28 -4.34
CA GLU A 262 5.84 -11.86 -3.36
C GLU A 262 5.94 -11.22 -1.96
N SER A 263 6.82 -10.23 -1.77
CA SER A 263 7.01 -9.54 -0.48
C SER A 263 5.75 -8.80 -0.01
N ILE A 264 4.89 -8.36 -0.94
CA ILE A 264 3.61 -7.74 -0.66
C ILE A 264 2.49 -8.74 -0.98
N PRO A 265 1.67 -9.14 0.01
CA PRO A 265 0.56 -10.06 -0.24
C PRO A 265 -0.42 -9.52 -1.29
N SER A 266 -0.88 -10.37 -2.21
CA SER A 266 -1.81 -9.97 -3.28
C SER A 266 -3.11 -9.33 -2.77
N HIS A 267 -3.65 -9.84 -1.66
CA HIS A 267 -4.86 -9.28 -1.03
C HIS A 267 -4.66 -7.87 -0.44
N CYS A 268 -3.40 -7.43 -0.28
CA CYS A 268 -3.05 -6.08 0.14
C CYS A 268 -2.84 -5.12 -1.02
N LEU A 269 -2.96 -5.56 -2.28
CA LEU A 269 -2.76 -4.72 -3.45
C LEU A 269 -4.10 -4.34 -4.09
N GLU A 270 -4.12 -3.14 -4.65
CA GLU A 270 -5.10 -2.73 -5.63
C GLU A 270 -4.38 -2.23 -6.87
N TYR A 271 -5.04 -2.38 -8.01
CA TYR A 271 -4.48 -2.16 -9.32
C TYR A 271 -5.29 -1.11 -10.06
N GLU A 272 -4.59 -0.27 -10.80
CA GLU A 272 -5.18 0.66 -11.75
C GLU A 272 -4.78 0.25 -13.16
N VAL A 273 -5.79 -0.04 -13.97
CA VAL A 273 -5.64 -0.50 -15.35
C VAL A 273 -6.12 0.60 -16.28
N GLU A 274 -5.24 1.05 -17.16
CA GLU A 274 -5.59 1.97 -18.23
C GLU A 274 -5.66 1.26 -19.57
N THR A 275 -6.71 1.59 -20.32
CA THR A 275 -6.91 1.13 -21.68
C THR A 275 -6.84 2.31 -22.62
N SER A 276 -6.07 2.15 -23.69
CA SER A 276 -6.01 3.11 -24.79
C SER A 276 -6.44 2.48 -26.10
N GLU A 277 -6.86 3.32 -27.03
CA GLU A 277 -7.14 2.96 -28.42
C GLU A 277 -6.20 3.77 -29.33
N GLY A 278 -5.57 3.11 -30.31
CA GLY A 278 -4.69 3.74 -31.29
C GLY A 278 -3.37 2.99 -31.54
N VAL A 279 -2.82 3.19 -32.75
CA VAL A 279 -1.53 2.61 -33.19
C VAL A 279 -0.49 3.73 -33.29
N GLY A 280 0.71 3.50 -32.77
CA GLY A 280 1.88 4.36 -33.04
C GLY A 280 1.77 5.80 -32.51
N GLY A 281 2.12 6.03 -31.24
CA GLY A 281 2.43 7.36 -30.70
C GLY A 281 1.25 8.27 -30.36
N GLN A 282 0.04 8.02 -30.88
CA GLN A 282 -1.19 8.72 -30.49
C GLN A 282 -2.16 7.78 -29.77
N GLN A 283 -1.81 7.36 -28.54
CA GLN A 283 -2.73 6.62 -27.67
C GLN A 283 -3.72 7.58 -27.03
N MET A 284 -5.02 7.42 -27.35
CA MET A 284 -6.08 8.13 -26.64
C MET A 284 -6.55 7.27 -25.47
N LEU A 285 -6.52 7.85 -24.25
CA LEU A 285 -7.03 7.18 -23.05
C LEU A 285 -8.53 6.96 -23.19
N LYS A 286 -8.96 5.70 -23.13
CA LYS A 286 -10.36 5.29 -23.26
C LYS A 286 -11.01 5.07 -21.90
N GLN A 287 -10.35 4.28 -21.07
CA GLN A 287 -10.90 3.84 -19.80
C GLN A 287 -9.81 3.66 -18.76
N ARG A 288 -10.18 3.91 -17.50
CA ARG A 288 -9.36 3.69 -16.32
C ARG A 288 -10.21 2.97 -15.28
N ASN A 289 -9.76 1.78 -14.89
CA ASN A 289 -10.46 0.94 -13.92
C ASN A 289 -9.57 0.70 -12.71
N VAL A 290 -10.14 0.74 -11.51
CA VAL A 290 -9.48 0.34 -10.27
C VAL A 290 -10.09 -0.98 -9.81
N THR A 291 -9.25 -1.97 -9.53
CA THR A 291 -9.67 -3.32 -9.14
C THR A 291 -8.73 -3.89 -8.08
N ARG A 292 -9.21 -4.87 -7.31
CA ARG A 292 -8.37 -5.70 -6.42
C ARG A 292 -8.08 -7.07 -7.02
N GLU A 293 -8.76 -7.43 -8.10
CA GLU A 293 -8.51 -8.66 -8.84
C GLU A 293 -7.30 -8.46 -9.75
N MET A 294 -6.46 -9.49 -9.88
CA MET A 294 -5.31 -9.51 -10.80
C MET A 294 -5.73 -9.77 -12.26
N THR A 295 -7.03 -9.77 -12.54
CA THR A 295 -7.57 -10.07 -13.85
C THR A 295 -8.83 -9.26 -14.10
N LEU A 296 -8.95 -8.72 -15.31
CA LEU A 296 -10.14 -8.04 -15.80
C LEU A 296 -10.55 -8.60 -17.16
N THR A 297 -11.85 -8.65 -17.40
CA THR A 297 -12.40 -9.04 -18.70
C THR A 297 -12.96 -7.81 -19.39
N PHE A 298 -12.48 -7.54 -20.59
CA PHE A 298 -12.97 -6.49 -21.47
C PHE A 298 -13.73 -7.10 -22.64
N LEU A 299 -14.72 -6.38 -23.15
CA LEU A 299 -15.30 -6.71 -24.45
C LEU A 299 -14.27 -6.34 -25.52
N SER A 300 -13.86 -7.32 -26.32
CA SER A 300 -13.03 -7.09 -27.50
C SER A 300 -13.89 -6.29 -28.49
N MET A 301 -13.51 -5.02 -28.66
CA MET A 301 -14.07 -4.13 -29.67
C MET A 301 -13.12 -4.13 -30.87
N ASP A 302 -13.66 -3.87 -32.07
CA ASP A 302 -12.85 -3.74 -33.28
C ASP A 302 -11.85 -2.58 -33.12
N GLY A 303 -10.55 -2.89 -32.95
CA GLY A 303 -9.47 -1.92 -32.79
C GLY A 303 -8.29 -2.42 -31.95
N ALA A 304 -7.11 -1.83 -32.16
CA ALA A 304 -5.93 -2.12 -31.33
C ALA A 304 -6.09 -1.54 -29.92
N HIS A 305 -6.32 -2.41 -28.94
CA HIS A 305 -6.35 -2.04 -27.53
C HIS A 305 -5.00 -2.29 -26.86
N CYS A 306 -4.48 -1.26 -26.21
CA CYS A 306 -3.30 -1.37 -25.37
C CYS A 306 -3.66 -1.14 -23.90
N PHE A 307 -2.98 -1.88 -23.04
CA PHE A 307 -3.19 -1.87 -21.60
C PHE A 307 -1.88 -1.54 -20.89
N ARG A 308 -1.99 -0.77 -19.81
CA ARG A 308 -0.91 -0.63 -18.82
C ARG A 308 -1.51 -0.71 -17.43
N VAL A 309 -0.73 -1.23 -16.49
CA VAL A 309 -1.18 -1.49 -15.13
C VAL A 309 -0.16 -0.92 -14.15
N ARG A 310 -0.66 -0.40 -13.04
CA ARG A 310 0.15 -0.07 -11.86
C ARG A 310 -0.55 -0.55 -10.60
N SER A 311 0.19 -0.70 -9.51
CA SER A 311 -0.34 -1.19 -8.23
C SER A 311 -0.06 -0.22 -7.09
N ARG A 312 -0.87 -0.27 -6.03
CA ARG A 312 -0.60 0.36 -4.74
C ARG A 312 -1.08 -0.53 -3.60
N VAL A 313 -0.57 -0.29 -2.40
CA VAL A 313 -1.10 -0.94 -1.19
C VAL A 313 -2.50 -0.40 -0.89
N HIS A 314 -3.44 -1.31 -0.68
CA HIS A 314 -4.84 -1.04 -0.44
C HIS A 314 -5.08 -0.61 1.02
N HIS A 315 -6.15 0.16 1.24
CA HIS A 315 -6.46 0.77 2.54
C HIS A 315 -6.70 -0.22 3.70
N TYR A 316 -6.98 -1.49 3.40
CA TYR A 316 -7.11 -2.55 4.41
C TYR A 316 -5.77 -2.95 5.04
N CYS A 317 -4.65 -2.71 4.35
CA CYS A 317 -3.32 -3.06 4.86
C CYS A 317 -2.49 -1.83 5.25
N ALA A 318 -2.82 -0.64 4.74
CA ALA A 318 -2.14 0.61 5.09
C ALA A 318 -3.07 1.81 4.89
N ASP A 319 -3.05 2.82 5.75
CA ASP A 319 -3.88 4.02 5.60
C ASP A 319 -3.53 4.84 4.35
N ARG A 320 -2.28 4.72 3.90
CA ARG A 320 -1.71 5.42 2.74
C ARG A 320 -0.75 4.49 2.00
N GLY A 321 -0.44 4.82 0.75
CA GLY A 321 0.55 4.09 -0.03
C GLY A 321 0.91 4.84 -1.30
N PHE A 322 2.08 4.52 -1.86
CA PHE A 322 2.51 5.07 -3.14
C PHE A 322 2.03 4.17 -4.28
N TRP A 323 1.67 4.80 -5.40
CA TRP A 323 1.51 4.08 -6.65
C TRP A 323 2.88 3.61 -7.15
N SER A 324 2.93 2.39 -7.67
CA SER A 324 4.05 1.94 -8.49
C SER A 324 4.15 2.79 -9.75
N ASP A 325 5.31 2.73 -10.39
CA ASP A 325 5.42 3.24 -11.76
C ASP A 325 4.53 2.38 -12.67
N TRP A 326 4.09 2.98 -13.78
CA TRP A 326 3.28 2.29 -14.77
C TRP A 326 4.08 1.19 -15.45
N SER A 327 3.43 0.06 -15.73
CA SER A 327 3.96 -0.89 -16.71
C SER A 327 4.12 -0.20 -18.07
N ARG A 328 4.94 -0.80 -18.94
CA ARG A 328 4.88 -0.49 -20.37
C ARG A 328 3.48 -0.80 -20.92
N TRP A 329 3.18 -0.26 -22.10
CA TRP A 329 1.96 -0.60 -22.82
C TRP A 329 2.07 -1.98 -23.46
N PHE A 330 1.04 -2.80 -23.28
CA PHE A 330 0.87 -4.11 -23.90
C PHE A 330 -0.35 -4.07 -24.80
N CYS A 331 -0.15 -4.30 -26.10
CA CYS A 331 -1.20 -4.21 -27.09
C CYS A 331 -1.64 -5.59 -27.56
N HIS A 332 -2.95 -5.80 -27.68
CA HIS A 332 -3.46 -6.98 -28.35
C HIS A 332 -3.11 -6.85 -29.85
N PRO A 333 -2.47 -7.85 -30.47
CA PRO A 333 -2.14 -7.78 -31.88
C PRO A 333 -3.42 -7.61 -32.71
N GLU A 334 -3.41 -6.67 -33.66
CA GLU A 334 -4.45 -6.62 -34.69
C GLU A 334 -4.50 -7.96 -35.41
N GLN A 335 -5.69 -8.54 -35.52
CA GLN A 335 -5.92 -9.60 -36.48
C GLN A 335 -5.72 -8.97 -37.87
N PRO A 336 -4.76 -9.45 -38.70
CA PRO A 336 -4.51 -8.81 -39.98
C PRO A 336 -5.79 -8.77 -40.81
N PRO A 337 -6.15 -7.65 -41.45
CA PRO A 337 -7.25 -7.63 -42.40
C PRO A 337 -6.88 -8.57 -43.56
N GLY A 338 -7.47 -9.78 -43.56
CA GLY A 338 -7.20 -10.80 -44.56
C GLY A 338 -6.74 -12.17 -44.05
N PHE A 339 -6.83 -12.47 -42.74
CA PHE A 339 -6.71 -13.87 -42.28
C PHE A 339 -7.94 -14.66 -42.76
N VAL A 340 -7.90 -15.12 -44.01
CA VAL A 340 -8.76 -16.20 -44.49
C VAL A 340 -8.47 -17.39 -43.61
N SER A 341 -9.45 -17.78 -42.78
CA SER A 341 -9.33 -18.95 -41.90
C SER A 341 -8.80 -20.14 -42.71
N ASP A 342 -7.88 -20.92 -42.15
CA ASP A 342 -7.41 -22.17 -42.78
C ASP A 342 -8.59 -23.05 -43.20
N ALA A 343 -9.71 -22.99 -42.47
CA ALA A 343 -10.95 -23.66 -42.84
C ALA A 343 -11.54 -23.15 -44.17
N VAL A 344 -11.49 -21.85 -44.46
CA VAL A 344 -11.97 -21.28 -45.73
C VAL A 344 -11.07 -21.67 -46.89
N VAL A 345 -9.74 -21.71 -46.69
CA VAL A 345 -8.79 -22.18 -47.69
C VAL A 345 -8.97 -23.68 -47.96
N VAL A 346 -9.12 -24.49 -46.91
CA VAL A 346 -9.41 -25.92 -47.02
C VAL A 346 -10.76 -26.16 -47.71
N CYS A 347 -11.81 -25.42 -47.34
CA CYS A 347 -13.11 -25.50 -48.01
C CYS A 347 -13.01 -25.14 -49.50
N ALA A 348 -12.25 -24.09 -49.86
CA ALA A 348 -12.03 -23.73 -51.25
C ALA A 348 -11.31 -24.83 -52.04
N LEU A 349 -10.26 -25.44 -51.45
CA LEU A 349 -9.54 -26.57 -52.06
C LEU A 349 -10.44 -27.80 -52.23
N VAL A 350 -11.27 -28.12 -51.23
CA VAL A 350 -12.25 -29.23 -51.31
C VAL A 350 -13.27 -28.97 -52.41
N ILE A 351 -13.77 -27.74 -52.54
CA ILE A 351 -14.70 -27.37 -53.61
C ILE A 351 -14.04 -27.53 -54.99
N VAL A 352 -12.78 -27.12 -55.16
CA VAL A 352 -12.03 -27.29 -56.41
C VAL A 352 -11.85 -28.78 -56.75
N VAL A 353 -11.56 -29.63 -55.76
CA VAL A 353 -11.46 -31.09 -55.96
C VAL A 353 -12.82 -31.70 -56.33
N ILE A 354 -13.91 -31.26 -55.70
CA ILE A 354 -15.25 -31.74 -56.05
C ILE A 354 -15.59 -31.34 -57.50
N ILE A 355 -15.32 -30.09 -57.89
CA ILE A 355 -15.56 -29.61 -59.25
C ILE A 355 -14.72 -30.39 -60.27
N SER A 356 -13.44 -30.66 -59.98
CA SER A 356 -12.59 -31.42 -60.90
C SER A 356 -13.08 -32.87 -61.06
N MET A 357 -13.52 -33.52 -59.98
CA MET A 357 -14.10 -34.86 -60.02
C MET A 357 -15.41 -34.90 -60.83
N VAL A 358 -16.26 -33.87 -60.71
CA VAL A 358 -17.49 -33.75 -61.49
C VAL A 358 -17.18 -33.55 -62.98
N ILE A 359 -16.22 -32.70 -63.32
CA ILE A 359 -15.79 -32.49 -64.71
C ILE A 359 -15.23 -33.79 -65.31
N LEU A 360 -14.40 -34.53 -64.56
CA LEU A 360 -13.86 -35.81 -65.00
C LEU A 360 -14.96 -36.86 -65.20
N SER A 361 -15.97 -36.90 -64.34
CA SER A 361 -17.10 -37.82 -64.50
C SER A 361 -17.96 -37.46 -65.71
N LEU A 362 -18.21 -36.17 -65.96
CA LEU A 362 -18.95 -35.70 -67.14
C LEU A 362 -18.17 -35.95 -68.43
N CYS A 363 -16.86 -35.73 -68.45
CA CYS A 363 -15.98 -36.09 -69.56
C CYS A 363 -15.95 -37.61 -69.79
N GLY A 364 -15.89 -38.41 -68.72
CA GLY A 364 -16.00 -39.87 -68.77
C GLY A 364 -17.34 -40.33 -69.32
N LEU A 365 -18.46 -39.71 -68.90
CA LEU A 365 -19.81 -39.99 -69.42
C LEU A 365 -19.96 -39.59 -70.89
N ALA A 366 -19.36 -38.48 -71.30
CA ALA A 366 -19.35 -38.04 -72.70
C ALA A 366 -18.53 -39.01 -73.58
N LEU A 367 -17.38 -39.47 -73.10
CA LEU A 367 -16.57 -40.50 -73.79
C LEU A 367 -17.29 -41.86 -73.81
N TRP A 368 -17.97 -42.24 -72.73
CA TRP A 368 -18.76 -43.47 -72.64
C TRP A 368 -19.98 -43.44 -73.57
N THR A 369 -20.73 -42.34 -73.63
CA THR A 369 -21.85 -42.20 -74.57
C THR A 369 -21.38 -42.18 -76.03
N LYS A 370 -20.18 -41.62 -76.31
CA LYS A 370 -19.53 -41.68 -77.63
C LYS A 370 -19.02 -43.09 -77.98
N CYS A 371 -18.59 -43.89 -77.01
CA CYS A 371 -18.21 -45.30 -77.22
C CYS A 371 -19.42 -46.23 -77.32
N LYS A 372 -20.46 -46.00 -76.53
CA LYS A 372 -21.71 -46.77 -76.56
C LYS A 372 -22.54 -46.50 -77.83
N GLY A 373 -22.39 -45.32 -78.44
CA GLY A 373 -22.88 -45.05 -79.80
C GLY A 373 -22.12 -45.79 -80.90
N ARG A 374 -21.07 -46.56 -80.56
CA ARG A 374 -20.21 -47.32 -81.49
C ARG A 374 -20.30 -48.84 -81.31
N GLU A 375 -21.19 -49.34 -80.45
CA GLU A 375 -21.53 -50.78 -80.33
C GLU A 375 -22.68 -51.15 -81.28
N GLY A 376 -22.47 -50.88 -82.57
CA GLY A 376 -23.38 -51.27 -83.65
C GLY A 376 -22.70 -51.86 -84.87
N GLU A 377 -21.36 -51.97 -84.89
CA GLU A 377 -20.64 -52.67 -85.95
C GLU A 377 -19.41 -53.40 -85.39
N THR A 378 -19.33 -54.68 -85.77
CA THR A 378 -18.29 -55.66 -85.46
C THR A 378 -16.87 -55.13 -85.71
N MET A 379 -16.01 -55.18 -84.69
CA MET A 379 -14.57 -54.95 -84.83
C MET A 379 -13.86 -56.29 -85.03
N HIS A 380 -13.36 -56.53 -86.25
CA HIS A 380 -12.41 -57.59 -86.55
C HIS A 380 -11.05 -57.26 -85.91
N PHE A 381 -10.51 -58.23 -85.16
CA PHE A 381 -9.12 -58.27 -84.73
C PHE A 381 -8.17 -58.46 -85.92
N CYS A 382 -6.96 -57.88 -85.82
CA CYS A 382 -5.60 -58.47 -85.97
C CYS A 382 -4.59 -57.45 -86.58
N PRO A 383 -3.25 -57.61 -86.44
CA PRO A 383 -2.45 -57.39 -85.22
C PRO A 383 -1.22 -56.47 -85.45
N LEU A 384 -0.50 -56.17 -84.35
CA LEU A 384 0.85 -55.58 -84.34
C LEU A 384 1.82 -56.34 -85.27
N HIS A 385 2.38 -55.68 -86.31
CA HIS A 385 3.77 -55.86 -86.76
C HIS A 385 4.18 -54.84 -87.86
N LYS A 386 5.01 -53.83 -87.51
CA LYS A 386 6.04 -53.12 -88.33
C LYS A 386 6.47 -51.85 -87.56
N LEU A 387 7.50 -51.95 -86.72
CA LEU A 387 8.90 -51.52 -86.97
C LEU A 387 9.03 -49.98 -86.99
N MET A 388 9.46 -49.32 -85.91
CA MET A 388 10.84 -49.24 -85.40
C MET A 388 11.88 -49.16 -86.52
N GLU A 389 12.20 -47.92 -86.94
CA GLU A 389 13.49 -47.58 -87.56
C GLU A 389 13.70 -46.06 -87.43
N TYR A 390 14.31 -45.61 -86.34
CA TYR A 390 15.22 -44.45 -86.32
C TYR A 390 15.97 -44.39 -84.98
N SER A 391 16.91 -45.31 -84.77
CA SER A 391 18.02 -45.08 -83.85
C SER A 391 19.23 -45.95 -84.20
N LYS A 392 20.36 -45.27 -84.50
CA LYS A 392 21.78 -45.60 -84.18
C LYS A 392 22.76 -45.64 -85.37
N GLY A 393 23.83 -44.84 -85.21
CA GLY A 393 25.08 -44.79 -85.98
C GLY A 393 25.43 -43.32 -86.28
N LEU A 394 26.44 -42.65 -85.71
CA LEU A 394 27.74 -43.10 -85.23
C LEU A 394 28.20 -42.40 -83.94
N THR A 395 28.99 -43.17 -83.18
CA THR A 395 29.88 -42.88 -82.06
C THR A 395 31.06 -41.95 -82.39
N ALA A 396 31.50 -41.12 -81.42
CA ALA A 396 32.81 -41.23 -80.73
C ALA A 396 33.43 -39.88 -80.27
N CYS A 397 34.07 -39.94 -79.09
CA CYS A 397 35.15 -39.11 -78.52
C CYS A 397 34.81 -37.96 -77.53
N ASP A 398 35.21 -38.24 -76.26
CA ASP A 398 35.47 -37.39 -75.07
C ASP A 398 36.43 -36.19 -75.30
N PRO A 399 36.87 -35.38 -74.28
CA PRO A 399 36.39 -35.12 -72.90
C PRO A 399 36.26 -33.60 -72.57
N PHE A 400 35.80 -33.31 -71.35
CA PHE A 400 35.93 -32.08 -70.52
C PHE A 400 36.93 -30.98 -71.00
N PRO A 401 36.60 -29.70 -70.75
CA PRO A 401 37.27 -29.07 -69.61
C PRO A 401 36.39 -28.18 -68.73
N ASN A 402 36.79 -28.21 -67.46
CA ASN A 402 36.44 -27.33 -66.36
C ASN A 402 37.03 -25.91 -66.59
N LYS A 403 36.26 -24.84 -66.36
CA LYS A 403 36.84 -23.52 -66.03
C LYS A 403 35.86 -22.60 -65.28
N THR A 404 35.96 -22.65 -63.96
CA THR A 404 36.22 -21.50 -63.07
C THR A 404 35.86 -20.08 -63.55
N ARG A 405 34.98 -19.45 -62.75
CA ARG A 405 35.23 -18.24 -61.92
C ARG A 405 34.92 -16.84 -62.48
N ASN A 406 34.42 -16.05 -61.52
CA ASN A 406 34.36 -14.60 -61.36
C ASN A 406 33.11 -13.94 -61.99
N LYS A 407 32.38 -13.07 -61.29
CA LYS A 407 32.77 -12.19 -60.18
C LYS A 407 31.56 -11.80 -59.35
#